data_AF-A0A1B8PI41-F1
#
_entry.id   AF-A0A1B8PI41-F1
#
_cell.length_a   1.000
_cell.length_b   1.000
_cell.length_c   1.000
_cell.angle_alpha   90.00
_cell.angle_beta   90.00
_cell.angle_gamma   90.00
#
_symmetry.space_group_name_H-M   'P 1'
#
loop_
_entity.id
_entity.type
_entity.pdbx_description
1 polymer ?
#
loop_
_entity_poly.entity_id
_entity_poly.type
_entity_poly.pdbx_seq_one_letter_code
_entity_poly.pdbx_strand_id
1 'polypeptide(L)'
;MTALMASMLALSGCNKDNSVVKPAKSANNTNISEQSSEMDKISYILGHDAGKNLKEMDGDINPKIIAAAISEGFEGKESKFTDEQARAIFEEYQKRKETEATKELETKAATNKEAGAKFLAENKAKEDVKTTPSGLQYKVITQGTGTKPKPTDVVVAHYEGKTIDGKVFDSSYERGEPAQFDLAHMIPGFTEGVQLMPAGSKYEFYMPSELGYGETGAPPVIEPNSALIFTVELLDEADAKKAVADTHAATEAQMAEMMKQIETQTTQPATNQ
;
A
#
# COMPACT_ATOMS: atom_id res chain seq x y z
N MET A 1 12.01 -67.08 49.42
CA MET A 1 12.98 -68.12 49.00
C MET A 1 14.12 -67.38 48.30
N THR A 2 15.30 -67.33 48.95
CA THR A 2 16.67 -67.07 48.40
C THR A 2 16.90 -65.84 47.50
N ALA A 3 17.65 -64.82 47.94
CA ALA A 3 19.13 -64.68 47.86
C ALA A 3 19.62 -64.47 46.40
N LEU A 4 20.53 -63.56 46.01
CA LEU A 4 21.71 -62.98 46.67
C LEU A 4 22.23 -61.76 45.84
N MET A 5 23.17 -61.03 46.44
CA MET A 5 23.86 -59.78 46.04
C MET A 5 24.55 -59.74 44.66
N ALA A 6 24.77 -58.52 44.15
CA ALA A 6 26.11 -58.02 43.82
C ALA A 6 26.12 -56.48 43.72
N SER A 7 26.97 -55.87 44.53
CA SER A 7 27.30 -54.44 44.54
C SER A 7 28.47 -54.18 43.60
N MET A 8 28.41 -53.12 42.79
CA MET A 8 29.61 -52.50 42.20
C MET A 8 29.39 -50.99 42.02
N LEU A 9 30.14 -50.22 42.80
CA LEU A 9 30.31 -48.77 42.78
C LEU A 9 31.55 -48.43 41.95
N ALA A 10 31.41 -47.55 40.96
CA ALA A 10 32.43 -46.69 40.32
C ALA A 10 31.92 -46.33 38.91
N LEU A 11 31.99 -45.12 38.35
CA LEU A 11 32.64 -43.86 38.69
C LEU A 11 31.88 -42.75 37.93
N SER A 12 31.81 -41.58 38.53
CA SER A 12 31.26 -40.35 37.95
C SER A 12 31.88 -40.02 36.58
N GLY A 13 31.03 -39.89 35.56
CA GLY A 13 31.34 -39.17 34.33
C GLY A 13 30.27 -38.11 34.12
N CYS A 14 30.63 -36.84 34.29
CA CYS A 14 29.81 -35.70 33.92
C CYS A 14 29.57 -35.73 32.40
N ASN A 15 28.38 -36.10 31.96
CA ASN A 15 27.89 -35.72 30.65
C ASN A 15 26.81 -34.67 30.88
N LYS A 16 27.07 -33.44 30.42
CA LYS A 16 26.08 -32.37 30.35
C LYS A 16 24.93 -32.89 29.50
N ASP A 17 23.88 -33.31 30.19
CA ASP A 17 22.59 -33.62 29.62
C ASP A 17 22.07 -32.31 29.02
N ASN A 18 22.31 -32.13 27.72
CA ASN A 18 21.61 -31.15 26.90
C ASN A 18 20.19 -31.66 26.74
N SER A 19 19.46 -31.63 27.85
CA SER A 19 18.04 -31.86 27.91
C SER A 19 17.42 -30.74 27.10
N VAL A 20 17.09 -31.05 25.84
CA VAL A 20 16.07 -30.35 25.08
C VAL A 20 14.84 -30.37 25.99
N VAL A 21 14.62 -29.26 26.71
CA VAL A 21 13.46 -29.07 27.58
C VAL A 21 12.26 -29.19 26.66
N LYS A 22 11.60 -30.34 26.71
CA LYS A 22 10.30 -30.54 26.06
C LYS A 22 9.39 -29.42 26.58
N PRO A 23 8.83 -28.56 25.71
CA PRO A 23 8.06 -27.42 26.18
C PRO A 23 6.90 -27.95 27.02
N ALA A 24 6.83 -27.47 28.26
CA ALA A 24 5.75 -27.82 29.17
C ALA A 24 4.42 -27.43 28.52
N LYS A 25 3.46 -28.35 28.57
CA LYS A 25 2.09 -28.14 28.10
C LYS A 25 1.55 -26.88 28.79
N SER A 26 1.24 -25.84 28.01
CA SER A 26 0.74 -24.56 28.51
C SER A 26 -0.43 -24.81 29.47
N ALA A 27 -0.31 -24.26 30.69
CA ALA A 27 -1.41 -24.28 31.64
C ALA A 27 -2.55 -23.41 31.07
N ASN A 28 -3.82 -23.76 31.34
CA ASN A 28 -5.06 -23.12 30.86
C ASN A 28 -5.24 -21.62 31.22
N ASN A 29 -4.17 -20.86 31.44
CA ASN A 29 -4.22 -19.45 31.78
C ASN A 29 -4.15 -18.60 30.51
N THR A 30 -5.29 -18.04 30.11
CA THR A 30 -5.41 -17.09 28.99
C THR A 30 -4.90 -15.68 29.32
N ASN A 31 -4.39 -15.46 30.54
CA ASN A 31 -3.81 -14.18 30.95
C ASN A 31 -2.35 -14.08 30.49
N ILE A 32 -2.12 -13.28 29.46
CA ILE A 32 -0.81 -13.07 28.81
C ILE A 32 -0.18 -11.77 29.31
N SER A 33 1.10 -11.84 29.70
CA SER A 33 1.92 -10.69 30.07
C SER A 33 3.35 -10.81 29.57
N GLU A 34 4.15 -9.77 29.75
CA GLU A 34 5.58 -9.78 29.43
C GLU A 34 6.37 -10.85 30.21
N GLN A 35 5.84 -11.35 31.32
CA GLN A 35 6.47 -12.40 32.12
C GLN A 35 6.01 -13.82 31.72
N SER A 36 5.05 -13.95 30.81
CA SER A 36 4.58 -15.26 30.31
C SER A 36 5.70 -16.02 29.58
N SER A 37 5.51 -17.34 29.44
CA SER A 37 6.47 -18.17 28.70
C SER A 37 6.60 -17.71 27.25
N GLU A 38 7.73 -18.02 26.64
CA GLU A 38 7.97 -17.72 25.22
C GLU A 38 6.85 -18.28 24.34
N MET A 39 6.45 -19.53 24.58
CA MET A 39 5.39 -20.19 23.81
C MET A 39 4.03 -19.52 24.00
N ASP A 40 3.69 -19.07 25.21
CA ASP A 40 2.41 -18.37 25.45
C ASP A 40 2.37 -17.02 24.71
N LYS A 41 3.50 -16.30 24.67
CA LYS A 41 3.64 -15.06 23.90
C LYS A 41 3.51 -15.30 22.41
N ILE A 42 4.17 -16.34 21.88
CA ILE A 42 4.05 -16.73 20.48
C ILE A 42 2.60 -17.08 20.14
N SER A 43 1.91 -17.87 20.98
CA SER A 43 0.50 -18.20 20.78
C SER A 43 -0.40 -16.96 20.75
N TYR A 44 -0.15 -15.99 21.64
CA TYR A 44 -0.88 -14.72 21.62
C TYR A 44 -0.65 -13.93 20.33
N ILE A 45 0.61 -13.75 19.92
CA ILE A 45 0.96 -12.99 18.71
C ILE A 45 0.29 -13.62 17.48
N LEU A 46 0.41 -14.95 17.32
CA LEU A 46 -0.22 -15.66 16.21
C LEU A 46 -1.75 -15.51 16.20
N GLY A 47 -2.40 -15.65 17.36
CA GLY A 47 -3.85 -15.49 17.48
C GLY A 47 -4.31 -14.05 17.23
N HIS A 48 -3.55 -13.07 17.72
CA HIS A 48 -3.83 -11.65 17.51
C HIS A 48 -3.70 -11.27 16.03
N ASP A 49 -2.61 -11.69 15.37
CA ASP A 49 -2.38 -11.43 13.95
C ASP A 49 -3.43 -12.14 13.08
N ALA A 50 -3.80 -13.39 13.39
CA ALA A 50 -4.89 -14.09 12.73
C ALA A 50 -6.22 -13.34 12.88
N GLY A 51 -6.53 -12.84 14.08
CA GLY A 51 -7.72 -12.03 14.33
C GLY A 51 -7.74 -10.72 13.55
N LYS A 52 -6.59 -10.04 13.42
CA LYS A 52 -6.45 -8.85 12.59
C LYS A 52 -6.75 -9.15 11.11
N ASN A 53 -6.13 -10.19 10.55
CA ASN A 53 -6.33 -10.58 9.16
C ASN A 53 -7.78 -11.02 8.88
N LEU A 54 -8.41 -11.75 9.80
CA LEU A 54 -9.82 -12.16 9.68
C LEU A 54 -10.77 -10.97 9.69
N LYS A 55 -10.52 -9.97 10.54
CA LYS A 55 -11.29 -8.72 10.57
C LYS A 55 -11.13 -7.92 9.29
N GLU A 56 -9.93 -7.91 8.71
CA GLU A 56 -9.66 -7.26 7.42
C GLU A 56 -10.36 -7.98 6.26
N MET A 57 -10.54 -9.30 6.34
CA MET A 57 -11.30 -10.07 5.36
C MET A 57 -12.80 -9.77 5.44
N ASP A 58 -13.40 -9.89 6.64
CA ASP A 58 -14.78 -9.49 6.90
C ASP A 58 -15.04 -9.32 8.41
N GLY A 59 -15.55 -8.15 8.79
CA GLY A 59 -15.85 -7.80 10.18
C GLY A 59 -17.03 -8.55 10.79
N ASP A 60 -17.85 -9.22 9.98
CA ASP A 60 -19.03 -9.97 10.44
C ASP A 60 -18.69 -11.38 10.93
N ILE A 61 -17.45 -11.83 10.73
CA ILE A 61 -16.98 -13.12 11.20
C ILE A 61 -17.01 -13.17 12.73
N ASN A 62 -17.64 -14.20 13.31
CA ASN A 62 -17.75 -14.34 14.75
C ASN A 62 -16.45 -14.88 15.38
N PRO A 63 -15.67 -14.05 16.11
CA PRO A 63 -14.38 -14.47 16.64
C PRO A 63 -14.48 -15.55 17.72
N LYS A 64 -15.62 -15.65 18.42
CA LYS A 64 -15.84 -16.69 19.44
C LYS A 64 -15.99 -18.07 18.79
N ILE A 65 -16.65 -18.14 17.63
CA ILE A 65 -16.79 -19.38 16.87
C ILE A 65 -15.43 -19.83 16.32
N ILE A 66 -14.63 -18.89 15.81
CA ILE A 66 -13.28 -19.19 15.32
C ILE A 66 -12.37 -19.68 16.45
N ALA A 67 -12.32 -18.98 17.59
CA ALA A 67 -11.50 -19.41 18.72
C ALA A 67 -11.87 -20.82 19.20
N ALA A 68 -13.17 -21.12 19.28
CA ALA A 68 -13.64 -22.45 19.62
C ALA A 68 -13.25 -23.50 18.56
N ALA A 69 -13.42 -23.21 17.27
CA ALA A 69 -13.08 -24.12 16.18
C ALA A 69 -11.56 -24.39 16.07
N ILE A 70 -10.73 -23.37 16.31
CA ILE A 70 -9.27 -23.54 16.38
C ILE A 70 -8.90 -24.49 17.53
N SER A 71 -9.49 -24.28 18.72
CA SER A 71 -9.28 -25.20 19.86
C SER A 71 -9.71 -26.63 19.54
N GLU A 72 -10.89 -26.80 18.93
CA GLU A 72 -11.39 -28.11 18.50
C GLU A 72 -10.41 -28.79 17.52
N GLY A 73 -9.86 -28.03 16.56
CA GLY A 73 -8.85 -28.52 15.61
C GLY A 73 -7.53 -28.92 16.27
N PHE A 74 -7.02 -28.15 17.24
CA PHE A 74 -5.83 -28.52 18.02
C PHE A 74 -6.03 -29.78 18.86
N GLU A 75 -7.26 -30.05 19.28
CA GLU A 75 -7.65 -31.27 19.99
C GLU A 75 -7.85 -32.48 19.05
N GLY A 76 -7.79 -32.28 17.73
CA GLY A 76 -8.01 -33.32 16.72
C GLY A 76 -9.48 -33.75 16.60
N LYS A 77 -10.42 -32.88 16.97
CA LYS A 77 -11.85 -33.14 16.76
C LYS A 77 -12.20 -33.02 15.29
N GLU A 78 -13.06 -33.92 14.81
CA GLU A 78 -13.62 -33.86 13.46
C GLU A 78 -14.43 -32.57 13.26
N SER A 79 -14.36 -32.02 12.04
CA SER A 79 -15.14 -30.85 11.64
C SER A 79 -16.64 -31.12 11.70
N LYS A 80 -17.42 -30.08 12.05
CA LYS A 80 -18.89 -30.12 12.01
C LYS A 80 -19.47 -30.05 10.59
N PHE A 81 -18.62 -29.77 9.59
CA PHE A 81 -18.96 -29.71 8.17
C PHE A 81 -18.08 -30.67 7.39
N THR A 82 -18.66 -31.37 6.41
CA THR A 82 -17.89 -32.12 5.42
C THR A 82 -17.13 -31.16 4.50
N ASP A 83 -16.10 -31.64 3.83
CA ASP A 83 -15.33 -30.85 2.85
C ASP A 83 -16.24 -30.26 1.75
N GLU A 84 -17.26 -31.00 1.33
CA GLU A 84 -18.24 -30.55 0.34
C GLU A 84 -19.13 -29.42 0.87
N GLN A 85 -19.61 -29.53 2.12
CA GLN A 85 -20.38 -28.47 2.76
C GLN A 85 -19.54 -27.21 2.96
N ALA A 86 -18.29 -27.36 3.42
CA ALA A 86 -17.38 -26.24 3.59
C ALA A 86 -17.13 -25.53 2.26
N ARG A 87 -16.81 -26.27 1.19
CA ARG A 87 -16.60 -25.70 -0.15
C ARG A 87 -17.83 -24.93 -0.64
N ALA A 88 -19.03 -25.51 -0.55
CA ALA A 88 -20.26 -24.88 -0.99
C ALA A 88 -20.56 -23.57 -0.24
N ILE A 89 -20.36 -23.56 1.09
CA ILE A 89 -20.56 -22.36 1.93
C ILE A 89 -19.57 -21.27 1.53
N PHE A 90 -18.30 -21.62 1.33
CA PHE A 90 -17.29 -20.64 0.92
C PHE A 90 -17.53 -20.13 -0.49
N GLU A 91 -18.00 -20.94 -1.44
CA GLU A 91 -18.36 -20.49 -2.79
C GLU A 91 -19.52 -19.47 -2.75
N GLU A 92 -20.56 -19.72 -1.97
CA GLU A 92 -21.67 -18.78 -1.81
C GLU A 92 -21.22 -17.48 -1.12
N TYR A 93 -20.37 -17.59 -0.10
CA TYR A 93 -19.76 -16.45 0.56
C TYR A 93 -18.96 -15.60 -0.44
N GLN A 94 -18.06 -16.20 -1.22
CA GLN A 94 -17.23 -15.46 -2.20
C GLN A 94 -18.08 -14.80 -3.27
N LYS A 95 -19.09 -15.49 -3.81
CA LYS A 95 -20.02 -14.92 -4.78
C LYS A 95 -20.78 -13.71 -4.23
N ARG A 96 -21.19 -13.77 -2.95
CA ARG A 96 -21.82 -12.63 -2.28
C ARG A 96 -20.84 -11.46 -2.15
N LYS A 97 -19.60 -11.71 -1.70
CA LYS A 97 -18.58 -10.66 -1.58
C LYS A 97 -18.25 -10.01 -2.93
N GLU A 98 -18.16 -10.79 -4.01
CA GLU A 98 -17.95 -10.28 -5.37
C GLU A 98 -19.14 -9.40 -5.83
N THR A 99 -20.37 -9.84 -5.54
CA THR A 99 -21.58 -9.07 -5.86
C THR A 99 -21.63 -7.76 -5.08
N GLU A 100 -21.30 -7.80 -3.78
CA GLU A 100 -21.21 -6.62 -2.92
C GLU A 100 -20.15 -5.63 -3.44
N ALA A 101 -18.96 -6.12 -3.76
CA ALA A 101 -17.86 -5.30 -4.29
C ALA A 101 -18.22 -4.67 -5.65
N THR A 102 -18.84 -5.43 -6.55
CA THR A 102 -19.31 -4.92 -7.85
C THR A 102 -20.34 -3.80 -7.65
N LYS A 103 -21.33 -4.03 -6.79
CA LYS A 103 -22.37 -3.04 -6.49
C LYS A 103 -21.79 -1.78 -5.82
N GLU A 104 -20.79 -1.93 -4.96
CA GLU A 104 -20.08 -0.82 -4.36
C GLU A 104 -19.33 0.01 -5.43
N LEU A 105 -18.61 -0.64 -6.33
CA LEU A 105 -17.91 0.02 -7.44
C LEU A 105 -18.89 0.73 -8.37
N GLU A 106 -20.01 0.11 -8.73
CA GLU A 106 -21.06 0.75 -9.54
C GLU A 106 -21.64 1.99 -8.85
N THR A 107 -21.89 1.88 -7.54
CA THR A 107 -22.40 2.99 -6.72
C THR A 107 -21.39 4.14 -6.70
N LYS A 108 -20.11 3.85 -6.41
CA LYS A 108 -19.02 4.83 -6.45
C LYS A 108 -18.88 5.47 -7.82
N ALA A 109 -18.89 4.67 -8.88
CA ALA A 109 -18.80 5.15 -10.27
C ALA A 109 -19.93 6.12 -10.62
N ALA A 110 -21.17 5.81 -10.21
CA ALA A 110 -22.32 6.68 -10.44
C ALA A 110 -22.22 7.98 -9.62
N THR A 111 -21.91 7.88 -8.33
CA THR A 111 -21.74 9.03 -7.44
C THR A 111 -20.63 9.96 -7.91
N ASN A 112 -19.46 9.42 -8.28
CA ASN A 112 -18.32 10.20 -8.74
C ASN A 112 -18.58 10.86 -10.09
N LYS A 113 -19.27 10.18 -11.01
CA LYS A 113 -19.66 10.76 -12.30
C LYS A 113 -20.58 11.97 -12.12
N GLU A 114 -21.58 11.85 -11.25
CA GLU A 114 -22.49 12.97 -10.93
C GLU A 114 -21.74 14.12 -10.24
N ALA A 115 -20.96 13.81 -9.21
CA ALA A 115 -20.21 14.80 -8.43
C ALA A 115 -19.18 15.53 -9.31
N GLY A 116 -18.45 14.80 -10.15
CA GLY A 116 -17.49 15.35 -11.10
C GLY A 116 -18.15 16.24 -12.16
N ALA A 117 -19.26 15.81 -12.76
CA ALA A 117 -20.01 16.61 -13.73
C ALA A 117 -20.51 17.92 -13.10
N LYS A 118 -21.06 17.86 -11.88
CA LYS A 118 -21.49 19.04 -11.13
C LYS A 118 -20.33 19.98 -10.83
N PHE A 119 -19.23 19.45 -10.28
CA PHE A 119 -18.03 20.22 -9.98
C PHE A 119 -17.49 20.95 -11.22
N LEU A 120 -17.37 20.26 -12.35
CA LEU A 120 -16.87 20.84 -13.59
C LEU A 120 -17.83 21.88 -14.17
N ALA A 121 -19.14 21.67 -14.08
CA ALA A 121 -20.13 22.66 -14.53
C ALA A 121 -20.03 23.96 -13.73
N GLU A 122 -19.92 23.87 -12.40
CA GLU A 122 -19.74 25.02 -11.51
C GLU A 122 -18.38 25.69 -11.72
N ASN A 123 -17.32 24.90 -11.90
CA ASN A 123 -15.96 25.42 -12.05
C ASN A 123 -15.77 26.18 -13.38
N LYS A 124 -16.40 25.72 -14.46
CA LYS A 124 -16.38 26.40 -15.77
C LYS A 124 -16.99 27.81 -15.73
N ALA A 125 -17.87 28.09 -14.77
CA ALA A 125 -18.50 29.40 -14.64
C ALA A 125 -17.60 30.44 -13.93
N LYS A 126 -16.43 30.05 -13.43
CA LYS A 126 -15.48 30.97 -12.79
C LYS A 126 -14.70 31.76 -13.85
N GLU A 127 -14.55 33.06 -13.62
CA GLU A 127 -13.94 34.01 -14.57
C GLU A 127 -12.49 33.68 -14.97
N ASP A 128 -11.74 33.01 -14.10
CA ASP A 128 -10.34 32.64 -14.30
C ASP A 128 -10.14 31.22 -14.85
N VAL A 129 -11.24 30.50 -15.10
CA VAL A 129 -11.22 29.15 -15.64
C VAL A 129 -11.50 29.17 -17.14
N LYS A 130 -10.62 28.52 -17.90
CA LYS A 130 -10.76 28.30 -19.34
C LYS A 130 -11.11 26.84 -19.58
N THR A 131 -11.84 26.55 -20.66
CA THR A 131 -12.18 25.17 -21.06
C THR A 131 -11.71 24.92 -22.49
N THR A 132 -11.04 23.79 -22.71
CA THR A 132 -10.61 23.34 -24.03
C THR A 132 -11.73 22.56 -24.74
N PRO A 133 -11.60 22.28 -26.04
CA PRO A 133 -12.59 21.47 -26.77
C PRO A 133 -12.78 20.04 -26.22
N SER A 134 -11.76 19.45 -25.58
CA SER A 134 -11.86 18.12 -24.96
C SER A 134 -12.64 18.12 -23.64
N GLY A 135 -12.92 19.30 -23.09
CA GLY A 135 -13.55 19.47 -21.79
C GLY A 135 -12.57 19.68 -20.64
N LEU A 136 -11.25 19.61 -20.88
CA LEU A 136 -10.24 19.98 -19.89
C LEU A 136 -10.47 21.44 -19.48
N GLN A 137 -10.51 21.68 -18.18
CA GLN A 137 -10.56 23.04 -17.65
C GLN A 137 -9.23 23.39 -17.00
N TYR A 138 -8.85 24.65 -17.05
CA TYR A 138 -7.61 25.10 -16.43
C TYR A 138 -7.67 26.55 -15.98
N LYS A 139 -6.88 26.85 -14.96
CA LYS A 139 -6.62 28.18 -14.43
C LYS A 139 -5.12 28.44 -14.48
N VAL A 140 -4.74 29.62 -14.97
CA VAL A 140 -3.35 30.06 -14.96
C VAL A 140 -3.05 30.69 -13.61
N ILE A 141 -2.14 30.10 -12.82
CA ILE A 141 -1.69 30.65 -11.53
C ILE A 141 -0.49 31.58 -11.76
N THR A 142 0.48 31.12 -12.54
CA THR A 142 1.65 31.89 -12.94
C THR A 142 1.99 31.57 -14.39
N GLN A 143 2.16 32.63 -15.18
CA GLN A 143 2.47 32.51 -16.60
C GLN A 143 3.99 32.57 -16.79
N GLY A 144 4.57 31.45 -17.22
CA GLY A 144 5.96 31.38 -17.66
C GLY A 144 6.16 31.93 -19.07
N THR A 145 7.42 32.03 -19.48
CA THR A 145 7.82 32.60 -20.78
C THR A 145 8.61 31.63 -21.66
N GLY A 146 8.84 30.39 -21.19
CA GLY A 146 9.58 29.39 -21.94
C GLY A 146 8.79 28.80 -23.11
N THR A 147 9.44 27.90 -23.87
CA THR A 147 8.78 27.18 -24.96
C THR A 147 7.73 26.21 -24.41
N LYS A 148 6.62 26.06 -25.14
CA LYS A 148 5.61 25.04 -24.82
C LYS A 148 6.10 23.66 -25.26
N PRO A 149 5.96 22.62 -24.42
CA PRO A 149 6.38 21.27 -24.78
C PRO A 149 5.47 20.68 -25.86
N LYS A 150 6.02 19.71 -26.60
CA LYS A 150 5.29 18.87 -27.57
C LYS A 150 4.73 17.62 -26.87
N PRO A 151 3.74 16.92 -27.46
CA PRO A 151 3.17 15.71 -26.86
C PRO A 151 4.17 14.56 -26.63
N THR A 152 5.32 14.57 -27.32
CA THR A 152 6.36 13.54 -27.23
C THR A 152 7.58 13.97 -26.41
N ASP A 153 7.53 15.18 -25.84
CA ASP A 153 8.64 15.69 -25.06
C ASP A 153 8.62 15.08 -23.66
N VAL A 154 9.80 15.01 -23.07
CA VAL A 154 9.96 14.70 -21.66
C VAL A 154 10.14 15.99 -20.89
N VAL A 155 9.32 16.22 -19.88
CA VAL A 155 9.31 17.45 -19.08
C VAL A 155 9.65 17.17 -17.62
N VAL A 156 10.10 18.18 -16.89
CA VAL A 156 10.30 18.11 -15.43
C VAL A 156 9.35 19.09 -14.78
N ALA A 157 8.58 18.64 -13.80
CA ALA A 157 7.59 19.48 -13.13
C ALA A 157 7.43 19.12 -11.66
N HIS A 158 7.10 20.13 -10.85
CA HIS A 158 6.40 19.86 -9.61
C HIS A 158 4.91 19.68 -9.86
N TYR A 159 4.26 18.79 -9.11
CA TYR A 159 2.84 18.56 -9.25
C TYR A 159 2.19 18.08 -7.96
N GLU A 160 0.89 18.28 -7.88
CA GLU A 160 0.01 17.68 -6.87
C GLU A 160 -1.29 17.27 -7.54
N GLY A 161 -1.65 16.00 -7.41
CA GLY A 161 -2.92 15.43 -7.84
C GLY A 161 -3.83 15.20 -6.64
N LYS A 162 -5.07 15.73 -6.72
CA LYS A 162 -6.10 15.56 -5.71
C LYS A 162 -7.46 15.25 -6.33
N THR A 163 -8.29 14.52 -5.62
CA THR A 163 -9.72 14.35 -5.96
C THR A 163 -10.51 15.61 -5.61
N ILE A 164 -11.74 15.74 -6.13
CA ILE A 164 -12.57 16.95 -5.96
C ILE A 164 -12.97 17.24 -4.49
N ASP A 165 -12.86 16.24 -3.61
CA ASP A 165 -13.04 16.36 -2.16
C ASP A 165 -11.77 16.86 -1.44
N GLY A 166 -10.68 17.07 -2.17
CA GLY A 166 -9.41 17.59 -1.65
C GLY A 166 -8.42 16.53 -1.16
N LYS A 167 -8.74 15.23 -1.26
CA LYS A 167 -7.78 14.17 -0.92
C LYS A 167 -6.64 14.12 -1.94
N VAL A 168 -5.43 14.41 -1.47
CA VAL A 168 -4.21 14.24 -2.25
C VAL A 168 -3.94 12.75 -2.45
N PHE A 169 -3.70 12.35 -3.70
CA PHE A 169 -3.33 10.98 -4.04
C PHE A 169 -1.89 10.82 -4.50
N ASP A 170 -1.28 11.91 -4.97
CA ASP A 170 0.11 11.94 -5.41
C ASP A 170 0.64 13.37 -5.39
N SER A 171 1.82 13.61 -4.82
CA SER A 171 2.43 14.93 -4.73
C SER A 171 3.94 14.85 -4.78
N SER A 172 4.54 15.56 -5.73
CA SER A 172 6.00 15.69 -5.79
C SER A 172 6.52 16.66 -4.73
N TYR A 173 5.69 17.58 -4.24
CA TYR A 173 6.03 18.46 -3.13
C TYR A 173 6.22 17.67 -1.84
N GLU A 174 5.37 16.68 -1.57
CA GLU A 174 5.51 15.79 -0.40
C GLU A 174 6.78 14.94 -0.47
N ARG A 175 7.19 14.54 -1.68
CA ARG A 175 8.47 13.84 -1.91
C ARG A 175 9.69 14.76 -1.81
N GLY A 176 9.49 16.07 -1.94
CA GLY A 176 10.56 17.06 -1.90
C GLY A 176 11.39 17.18 -3.19
N GLU A 177 11.00 16.51 -4.27
CA GLU A 177 11.69 16.55 -5.55
C GLU A 177 10.70 16.58 -6.73
N PRO A 178 11.02 17.28 -7.83
CA PRO A 178 10.18 17.29 -9.03
C PRO A 178 10.22 15.93 -9.74
N ALA A 179 9.20 15.67 -10.56
CA ALA A 179 9.11 14.45 -11.34
C ALA A 179 9.36 14.70 -12.83
N GLN A 180 9.92 13.69 -13.49
CA GLN A 180 10.09 13.67 -14.93
C GLN A 180 8.92 12.93 -15.58
N PHE A 181 8.33 13.53 -16.60
CA PHE A 181 7.16 13.00 -17.29
C PHE A 181 7.42 12.86 -18.78
N ASP A 182 7.30 11.65 -19.31
CA ASP A 182 7.18 11.42 -20.75
C ASP A 182 5.73 11.64 -21.16
N LEU A 183 5.46 12.79 -21.80
CA LEU A 183 4.10 13.20 -22.15
C LEU A 183 3.39 12.23 -23.09
N ALA A 184 4.11 11.37 -23.81
CA ALA A 184 3.50 10.36 -24.68
C ALA A 184 2.80 9.23 -23.90
N HIS A 185 3.17 9.03 -22.63
CA HIS A 185 2.68 7.94 -21.78
C HIS A 185 1.82 8.43 -20.60
N MET A 186 1.56 9.73 -20.52
CA MET A 186 0.69 10.31 -19.49
C MET A 186 -0.79 10.23 -19.88
N ILE A 187 -1.67 10.40 -18.89
CA ILE A 187 -3.12 10.50 -19.10
C ILE A 187 -3.45 11.65 -20.07
N PRO A 188 -4.47 11.51 -20.94
CA PRO A 188 -4.73 12.46 -22.02
C PRO A 188 -4.83 13.92 -21.58
N GLY A 189 -5.53 14.18 -20.46
CA GLY A 189 -5.70 15.53 -19.94
C GLY A 189 -4.43 16.15 -19.40
N PHE A 190 -3.51 15.35 -18.86
CA PHE A 190 -2.21 15.85 -18.39
C PHE A 190 -1.32 16.23 -19.58
N THR A 191 -1.23 15.33 -20.55
CA THR A 191 -0.51 15.58 -21.82
C THR A 191 -1.05 16.80 -22.53
N GLU A 192 -2.37 16.95 -22.65
CA GLU A 192 -3.00 18.14 -23.23
C GLU A 192 -2.69 19.40 -22.41
N GLY A 193 -2.91 19.36 -21.10
CA GLY A 193 -2.75 20.51 -20.21
C GLY A 193 -1.34 21.07 -20.21
N VAL A 194 -0.32 20.21 -20.12
CA VAL A 194 1.08 20.61 -20.09
C VAL A 194 1.51 21.28 -21.42
N GLN A 195 0.96 20.86 -22.56
CA GLN A 195 1.22 21.52 -23.85
C GLN A 195 0.65 22.95 -23.92
N LEU A 196 -0.28 23.31 -23.03
CA LEU A 196 -0.79 24.68 -22.94
C LEU A 196 0.18 25.61 -22.18
N MET A 197 1.08 25.05 -21.39
CA MET A 197 1.98 25.75 -20.48
C MET A 197 3.30 26.11 -21.16
N PRO A 198 3.63 27.41 -21.28
CA PRO A 198 5.03 27.82 -21.44
C PRO A 198 5.86 27.30 -20.27
N ALA A 199 7.09 26.83 -20.50
CA ALA A 199 7.98 26.44 -19.40
C ALA A 199 8.17 27.59 -18.39
N GLY A 200 8.27 27.26 -17.10
CA GLY A 200 8.22 28.20 -15.97
C GLY A 200 6.80 28.60 -15.53
N SER A 201 5.75 27.95 -16.04
CA SER A 201 4.37 28.23 -15.65
C SER A 201 3.89 27.36 -14.50
N LYS A 202 2.92 27.90 -13.74
CA LYS A 202 2.14 27.14 -12.75
C LYS A 202 0.65 27.22 -13.07
N TYR A 203 0.03 26.08 -13.37
CA TYR A 203 -1.38 25.99 -13.76
C TYR A 203 -2.11 25.04 -12.80
N GLU A 204 -3.41 25.27 -12.59
CA GLU A 204 -4.31 24.28 -12.00
C GLU A 204 -5.22 23.74 -13.10
N PHE A 205 -5.27 22.42 -13.25
CA PHE A 205 -6.09 21.70 -14.21
C PHE A 205 -7.23 21.00 -13.48
N TYR A 206 -8.43 21.06 -14.07
CA TYR A 206 -9.62 20.34 -13.60
C TYR A 206 -10.06 19.41 -14.72
N MET A 207 -9.94 18.12 -14.47
CA MET A 207 -9.93 17.08 -15.47
C MET A 207 -11.19 16.22 -15.34
N PRO A 208 -12.04 16.16 -16.39
CA PRO A 208 -13.06 15.13 -16.52
C PRO A 208 -12.44 13.73 -16.43
N SER A 209 -13.19 12.76 -15.91
CA SER A 209 -12.69 11.40 -15.69
C SER A 209 -12.15 10.76 -16.98
N GLU A 210 -12.77 11.06 -18.12
CA GLU A 210 -12.43 10.57 -19.45
C GLU A 210 -11.06 11.06 -19.94
N LEU A 211 -10.59 12.19 -19.42
CA LEU A 211 -9.23 12.69 -19.66
C LEU A 211 -8.23 12.23 -18.58
N GLY A 212 -8.73 11.59 -17.52
CA GLY A 212 -7.97 10.97 -16.44
C GLY A 212 -7.97 9.45 -16.52
N TYR A 213 -8.53 8.79 -15.51
CA TYR A 213 -8.53 7.32 -15.38
C TYR A 213 -9.89 6.64 -15.69
N GLY A 214 -10.89 7.41 -16.14
CA GLY A 214 -12.16 6.92 -16.67
C GLY A 214 -12.99 6.05 -15.72
N GLU A 215 -13.78 5.15 -16.30
CA GLU A 215 -14.73 4.28 -15.60
C GLU A 215 -14.05 3.26 -14.68
N THR A 216 -12.78 2.93 -14.92
CA THR A 216 -12.03 1.98 -14.08
C THR A 216 -11.36 2.67 -12.89
N GLY A 217 -11.00 3.96 -13.03
CA GLY A 217 -10.15 4.64 -12.05
C GLY A 217 -8.73 4.07 -12.03
N ALA A 218 -8.02 4.28 -10.92
CA ALA A 218 -6.73 3.66 -10.64
C ALA A 218 -6.74 3.08 -9.21
N PRO A 219 -7.39 1.92 -8.99
CA PRO A 219 -7.52 1.33 -7.67
C PRO A 219 -6.16 0.99 -7.04
N PRO A 220 -6.02 1.08 -5.71
CA PRO A 220 -7.03 1.54 -4.74
C PRO A 220 -7.07 3.07 -4.54
N VAL A 221 -6.33 3.82 -5.35
CA VAL A 221 -5.99 5.22 -5.07
C VAL A 221 -7.01 6.20 -5.65
N ILE A 222 -7.44 5.96 -6.89
CA ILE A 222 -8.40 6.79 -7.62
C ILE A 222 -9.61 5.93 -7.95
N GLU A 223 -10.79 6.40 -7.55
CA GLU A 223 -12.04 5.68 -7.78
C GLU A 223 -12.53 5.80 -9.23
N PRO A 224 -13.42 4.89 -9.66
CA PRO A 224 -14.14 5.01 -10.93
C PRO A 224 -14.77 6.38 -11.16
N ASN A 225 -14.68 6.89 -12.39
CA ASN A 225 -15.28 8.14 -12.85
C ASN A 225 -14.92 9.39 -12.01
N SER A 226 -13.82 9.37 -11.26
CA SER A 226 -13.38 10.54 -10.52
C SER A 226 -12.91 11.65 -11.47
N ALA A 227 -13.49 12.84 -11.33
CA ALA A 227 -12.85 14.06 -11.82
C ALA A 227 -11.65 14.39 -10.93
N LEU A 228 -10.59 14.94 -11.52
CA LEU A 228 -9.33 15.19 -10.83
C LEU A 228 -8.91 16.64 -10.92
N ILE A 229 -8.15 17.08 -9.91
CA ILE A 229 -7.53 18.39 -9.89
C ILE A 229 -6.02 18.20 -9.84
N PHE A 230 -5.31 18.81 -10.77
CA PHE A 230 -3.85 18.81 -10.80
C PHE A 230 -3.33 20.23 -10.68
N THR A 231 -2.48 20.50 -9.69
CA THR A 231 -1.62 21.68 -9.72
C THR A 231 -0.29 21.27 -10.34
N VAL A 232 0.12 21.92 -11.42
CA VAL A 232 1.37 21.59 -12.13
C VAL A 232 2.21 22.85 -12.26
N GLU A 233 3.46 22.74 -11.86
CA GLU A 233 4.49 23.76 -12.01
C GLU A 233 5.57 23.20 -12.94
N LEU A 234 5.48 23.58 -14.21
CA LEU A 234 6.38 23.15 -15.26
C LEU A 234 7.69 23.92 -15.11
N LEU A 235 8.78 23.23 -14.80
CA LEU A 235 10.08 23.86 -14.63
C LEU A 235 10.57 24.44 -15.96
N ASP A 236 11.32 25.53 -15.87
CA ASP A 236 12.06 26.03 -17.03
C ASP A 236 13.27 25.15 -17.34
N GLU A 237 13.95 25.42 -18.45
CA GLU A 237 15.08 24.59 -18.89
C GLU A 237 16.26 24.60 -17.90
N ALA A 238 16.49 25.72 -17.20
CA ALA A 238 17.60 25.83 -16.26
C ALA A 238 17.28 25.06 -14.97
N ASP A 239 16.08 25.26 -14.43
CA ASP A 239 15.60 24.57 -13.23
C ASP A 239 15.43 23.06 -13.47
N ALA A 240 14.95 22.66 -14.66
CA ALA A 240 14.88 21.25 -15.03
C ALA A 240 16.28 20.60 -15.08
N LYS A 241 17.27 21.26 -15.69
CA LYS A 241 18.66 20.75 -15.71
C LYS A 241 19.24 20.64 -14.31
N LYS A 242 19.00 21.65 -13.47
CA LYS A 242 19.45 21.65 -12.08
C LYS A 242 18.80 20.50 -11.30
N ALA A 243 17.48 20.32 -11.43
CA ALA A 243 16.76 19.24 -10.77
C ALA A 243 17.30 17.86 -11.16
N VAL A 244 17.51 17.61 -12.45
CA VAL A 244 18.06 16.33 -12.93
C VAL A 244 19.49 16.11 -12.41
N ALA A 245 20.32 17.15 -12.36
CA ALA A 245 21.66 17.06 -11.79
C ALA A 245 21.63 16.76 -10.29
N ASP A 246 20.75 17.41 -9.54
CA ASP A 246 20.57 17.22 -8.10
C ASP A 246 20.10 15.78 -7.79
N THR A 247 19.13 15.25 -8.54
CA THR A 247 18.65 13.85 -8.40
C THR A 247 19.76 12.84 -8.71
N HIS A 248 20.56 13.08 -9.76
CA HIS A 248 21.68 12.19 -10.09
C HIS A 248 22.72 12.16 -8.97
N ALA A 249 23.12 13.32 -8.45
CA ALA A 249 24.06 13.42 -7.35
C ALA A 249 23.53 12.75 -6.07
N ALA A 250 22.24 12.91 -5.75
CA ALA A 250 21.61 12.25 -4.62
C ALA A 250 21.60 10.72 -4.77
N THR A 251 21.32 10.21 -5.97
CA THR A 251 21.32 8.77 -6.26
C THR A 251 22.73 8.18 -6.12
N GLU A 252 23.75 8.87 -6.65
CA GLU A 252 25.15 8.44 -6.48
C GLU A 252 25.56 8.39 -5.01
N ALA A 253 25.19 9.40 -4.21
CA ALA A 253 25.47 9.43 -2.79
C ALA A 253 24.78 8.28 -2.03
N GLN A 254 23.50 8.02 -2.32
CA GLN A 254 22.76 6.90 -1.73
C GLN A 254 23.37 5.54 -2.10
N MET A 255 23.77 5.36 -3.36
CA MET A 255 24.45 4.14 -3.81
C MET A 255 25.79 3.94 -3.13
N ALA A 256 26.59 5.01 -2.99
CA ALA A 256 27.86 4.96 -2.27
C ALA A 256 27.67 4.59 -0.79
N GLU A 257 26.65 5.14 -0.14
CA GLU A 257 26.32 4.82 1.25
C GLU A 257 25.83 3.38 1.40
N MET A 258 24.98 2.90 0.48
CA MET A 258 24.55 1.50 0.45
C MET A 258 25.74 0.54 0.27
N MET A 259 26.66 0.84 -0.65
CA MET A 259 27.87 0.03 -0.85
C MET A 259 28.75 -0.04 0.41
N LYS A 260 28.92 1.08 1.10
CA LYS A 260 29.64 1.13 2.39
C LYS A 260 28.95 0.28 3.47
N GLN A 261 27.62 0.24 3.50
CA GLN A 261 26.87 -0.63 4.41
C GLN A 261 27.05 -2.11 4.08
N ILE A 262 27.09 -2.48 2.80
CA ILE A 262 27.36 -3.85 2.36
C ILE A 262 28.78 -4.29 2.74
N GLU A 263 29.79 -3.43 2.55
CA GLU A 263 31.18 -3.72 2.94
C GLU A 263 31.33 -3.90 4.46
N THR A 264 30.63 -3.09 5.27
CA THR A 264 30.67 -3.21 6.74
C THR A 264 29.93 -4.45 7.26
N GLN A 265 28.87 -4.90 6.59
CA GLN A 265 28.18 -6.15 6.94
C GLN A 265 28.96 -7.40 6.52
N THR A 266 29.76 -7.32 5.44
CA THR A 266 30.57 -8.46 4.95
C THR A 266 31.91 -8.61 5.67
N THR A 267 32.38 -7.57 6.38
CA THR A 267 33.65 -7.58 7.13
C THR A 267 33.48 -7.83 8.63
N GLN A 268 32.26 -7.95 9.14
CA GLN A 268 32.03 -8.34 10.53
C GLN A 268 32.40 -9.83 10.69
N PRO A 269 33.43 -10.19 11.48
CA PRO A 269 33.80 -11.57 11.66
C PRO A 269 32.62 -12.32 12.27
N ALA A 270 32.33 -13.53 11.79
CA ALA A 270 31.50 -14.48 12.49
C ALA A 270 32.15 -14.79 13.85
N THR A 271 31.90 -13.96 14.86
CA THR A 271 32.10 -14.33 16.25
C THR A 271 31.02 -15.35 16.59
N ASN A 272 31.33 -16.60 16.26
CA ASN A 272 30.76 -17.78 16.88
C ASN A 272 30.88 -17.62 18.41
N GLN A 273 29.73 -17.59 19.09
CA GLN A 273 29.57 -18.15 20.42
C GLN A 273 28.37 -19.09 20.39
#